data_AF-A0A414I916-F1
#
_entry.id   AF-A0A414I916-F1
#
_cell.length_a   1.000
_cell.length_b   1.000
_cell.length_c   1.000
_cell.angle_alpha   90.00
_cell.angle_beta   90.00
_cell.angle_gamma   90.00
#
_symmetry.space_group_name_H-M   'P 1'
#
loop_
_entity.id
_entity.type
_entity.pdbx_description
1 polymer ?
#
loop_
_entity_poly.entity_id
_entity_poly.type
_entity_poly.pdbx_seq_one_letter_code
_entity_poly.pdbx_strand_id
1 'polypeptide(L)' 'MKFIARKPVVRTEVYRKYGFTYVEHKPCYCPRCNHVLNAGPNFQPKYCSECGQKIDFSEVKWEEEKILEHAGRRLANE' A
#
# COMPACT_ATOMS: atom_id res chain seq x y z
N MET A 1 19.40 -14.83 -3.18
CA MET A 1 19.01 -15.03 -4.60
C MET A 1 17.82 -14.15 -4.97
N LYS A 2 17.85 -13.47 -6.13
CA LYS A 2 16.76 -12.60 -6.63
C LYS A 2 15.62 -13.37 -7.34
N PHE A 3 15.89 -14.59 -7.79
CA PHE A 3 14.99 -15.41 -8.61
C PHE A 3 13.97 -16.23 -7.81
N ILE A 4 14.20 -16.42 -6.51
CA ILE A 4 13.24 -17.06 -5.60
C ILE A 4 12.16 -16.02 -5.31
N ALA A 5 10.90 -16.33 -5.62
CA ALA A 5 9.78 -15.44 -5.32
C ALA A 5 9.61 -15.27 -3.81
N ARG A 6 9.42 -14.04 -3.36
CA ARG A 6 9.23 -13.71 -1.94
C ARG A 6 7.96 -12.92 -1.75
N LYS A 7 7.28 -13.17 -0.64
CA LYS A 7 6.09 -12.42 -0.23
C LYS A 7 6.48 -10.98 0.08
N PRO A 8 5.70 -9.98 -0.35
CA PRO A 8 5.94 -8.60 -0.01
C PRO A 8 5.68 -8.37 1.49
N VAL A 9 6.24 -7.29 2.02
CA VAL A 9 5.92 -6.81 3.36
C VAL A 9 4.74 -5.85 3.24
N VAL A 10 3.62 -6.20 3.83
CA VAL A 10 2.43 -5.33 3.90
C VAL A 10 2.51 -4.51 5.19
N ARG A 11 2.27 -3.20 5.10
CA ARG A 11 2.19 -2.31 6.27
C ARG A 11 0.88 -1.55 6.24
N THR A 12 0.42 -1.10 7.40
CA THR A 12 -0.66 -0.12 7.50
C THR A 12 -0.05 1.26 7.56
N GLU A 13 -0.48 2.16 6.68
CA GLU A 13 -0.03 3.54 6.64
C GLU A 13 -1.23 4.47 6.55
N VAL A 14 -1.07 5.69 7.09
CA VAL A 14 -2.08 6.74 7.02
C VAL A 14 -1.46 7.91 6.29
N TYR A 15 -2.12 8.39 5.25
CA TYR A 15 -1.69 9.55 4.49
C TYR A 15 -2.82 10.57 4.35
N ARG A 16 -2.43 11.80 4.01
CA ARG A 16 -3.37 12.90 3.81
C ARG A 16 -3.74 13.02 2.33
N LYS A 17 -4.92 12.54 1.96
CA LYS A 17 -5.48 12.64 0.60
C LYS A 17 -6.13 14.02 0.41
N TYR A 18 -5.86 14.65 -0.73
CA TYR A 18 -6.35 15.99 -1.10
C TYR A 18 -6.04 17.13 -0.10
N GLY A 19 -5.13 16.90 0.86
CA GLY A 19 -4.78 17.90 1.86
C GLY A 19 -5.79 18.06 3.01
N PHE A 20 -6.83 17.23 3.11
CA PHE A 20 -7.82 17.33 4.20
C PHE A 20 -8.47 16.01 4.61
N THR A 21 -8.29 14.92 3.87
CA THR A 21 -8.85 13.61 4.25
C THR A 21 -7.74 12.69 4.73
N TYR A 22 -7.87 12.13 5.93
CA TYR A 22 -6.97 11.09 6.41
C TYR A 22 -7.45 9.74 5.91
N VAL A 23 -6.57 9.04 5.20
CA VAL A 23 -6.85 7.76 4.55
C VAL A 23 -5.86 6.73 5.03
N GLU A 24 -6.36 5.64 5.57
CA GLU A 24 -5.60 4.42 5.87
C GLU A 24 -5.54 3.55 4.61
N HIS A 25 -4.35 3.08 4.28
CA HIS A 25 -4.11 2.15 3.18
C HIS A 25 -3.04 1.14 3.57
N LYS A 26 -2.93 0.06 2.78
CA LYS A 26 -1.98 -1.02 3.03
C LYS A 26 -0.99 -1.22 1.88
N PRO A 27 0.07 -0.38 1.78
CA PRO A 27 1.07 -0.53 0.74
C PRO A 27 1.90 -1.82 0.90
N CYS A 28 2.36 -2.36 -0.22
CA CYS A 28 3.27 -3.49 -0.29
C CYS A 28 4.70 -3.04 -0.54
N TYR A 29 5.65 -3.62 0.19
CA TYR A 29 7.07 -3.31 0.11
C TYR A 29 7.89 -4.51 -0.31
N CYS A 30 8.99 -4.25 -1.01
CA CYS A 30 9.96 -5.27 -1.39
C CYS A 30 10.59 -5.88 -0.13
N PRO A 31 10.57 -7.21 0.05
CA PRO A 31 11.14 -7.85 1.23
C PRO A 31 12.67 -7.81 1.29
N ARG A 32 13.32 -7.31 0.22
CA ARG A 32 14.78 -7.24 0.12
C ARG A 32 15.32 -5.83 0.30
N CYS A 33 14.79 -4.86 -0.43
CA CYS A 33 15.28 -3.48 -0.41
C CYS A 33 14.30 -2.49 0.24
N ASN A 34 13.13 -2.97 0.70
CA ASN A 34 12.08 -2.15 1.29
C ASN A 34 11.53 -1.03 0.39
N HIS A 35 11.77 -1.09 -0.92
CA HIS A 35 11.14 -0.17 -1.88
C HIS A 35 9.65 -0.48 -2.02
N VAL A 36 8.83 0.56 -2.21
CA VAL A 36 7.39 0.43 -2.44
C VAL A 36 7.15 -0.29 -3.78
N LEU A 37 6.25 -1.27 -3.80
CA LEU A 37 6.00 -2.08 -5.00
C LEU A 37 4.92 -1.49 -5.91
N ASN A 38 4.20 -0.44 -5.47
CA ASN A 38 3.08 0.16 -6.19
C ASN A 38 2.09 -0.89 -6.75
N ALA A 39 1.81 -1.91 -5.93
CA ALA A 39 0.97 -3.04 -6.29
C ALA A 39 -0.46 -2.83 -5.76
N GLY A 40 -1.43 -3.39 -6.48
CA GLY A 40 -2.85 -3.37 -6.15
C GLY A 40 -3.58 -4.58 -6.73
N PRO A 41 -4.88 -4.74 -6.45
CA PRO A 41 -5.66 -5.88 -6.95
C PRO A 41 -5.64 -5.99 -8.48
N ASN A 42 -5.59 -4.85 -9.18
CA ASN A 42 -5.56 -4.77 -10.64
C ASN A 42 -4.16 -4.80 -11.25
N PHE A 43 -3.10 -4.70 -10.43
CA PHE A 43 -1.72 -4.67 -10.91
C PHE A 43 -0.75 -5.24 -9.88
N GLN A 44 -0.17 -6.40 -10.20
CA GLN A 44 0.77 -7.12 -9.33
C GLN A 44 2.10 -7.33 -10.07
N PRO A 45 3.14 -6.51 -9.80
CA PRO A 45 4.40 -6.61 -10.53
C PRO A 45 5.17 -7.88 -10.16
N LYS A 46 5.58 -8.67 -11.16
CA LYS A 46 6.34 -9.92 -10.91
C LYS A 46 7.70 -9.69 -10.27
N TYR A 47 8.28 -8.49 -10.41
CA TYR A 47 9.60 -8.14 -9.92
C TYR A 47 9.61 -6.74 -9.31
N CYS A 48 10.44 -6.52 -8.29
CA CYS A 48 10.74 -5.20 -7.75
C CYS A 48 11.51 -4.36 -8.77
N SER A 49 11.03 -3.14 -9.05
CA SER A 49 11.64 -2.16 -9.96
C SER A 49 13.08 -1.79 -9.59
N GLU A 50 13.36 -1.65 -8.28
CA GLU A 50 14.67 -1.20 -7.82
C GLU A 50 15.71 -2.33 -7.80
N CYS A 51 15.41 -3.47 -7.16
CA CYS A 51 16.42 -4.50 -6.89
C CYS A 51 16.27 -5.77 -7.74
N GLY A 52 15.19 -5.90 -8.52
CA GLY A 52 14.91 -7.07 -9.36
C GLY A 52 14.47 -8.33 -8.59
N GLN A 53 14.12 -8.21 -7.32
CA GLN A 53 13.61 -9.33 -6.52
C GLN A 53 12.26 -9.81 -7.08
N LYS A 54 12.13 -11.10 -7.37
CA LYS A 54 10.85 -11.71 -7.75
C LYS A 54 9.86 -11.67 -6.58
N ILE A 55 8.64 -11.22 -6.83
CA ILE A 55 7.60 -11.04 -5.78
C ILE A 55 6.46 -12.02 -6.02
N ASP A 56 5.91 -12.54 -4.93
CA ASP A 56 4.69 -13.35 -4.92
C ASP A 56 3.61 -12.67 -4.07
N PHE A 57 2.48 -12.34 -4.70
CA PHE A 57 1.34 -11.67 -4.08
C PHE A 57 0.19 -12.61 -3.72
N SER A 58 0.36 -13.93 -3.88
CA SER A 58 -0.71 -14.94 -3.69
C SER A 58 -1.43 -14.86 -2.33
N GLU A 59 -0.75 -14.41 -1.27
CA GLU A 59 -1.31 -14.28 0.08
C GLU A 59 -1.68 -12.85 0.48
N VAL A 60 -1.50 -11.88 -0.41
CA VAL A 60 -1.84 -10.48 -0.12
C VAL A 60 -3.35 -10.30 -0.22
N LYS A 61 -3.95 -9.91 0.90
CA LYS A 61 -5.35 -9.47 0.94
C LYS A 61 -5.41 -8.00 0.54
N TRP A 62 -6.04 -7.73 -0.59
CA TRP A 62 -6.28 -6.37 -1.05
C TRP A 62 -7.53 -5.81 -0.37
N GLU A 63 -7.33 -4.74 0.39
CA GLU A 63 -8.41 -4.02 1.06
C GLU A 63 -8.50 -2.63 0.45
N GLU A 64 -9.72 -2.10 0.37
CA GLU A 64 -9.94 -0.73 -0.07
C GLU A 64 -9.37 0.27 0.94
N GLU A 65 -9.04 1.45 0.44
CA GLU A 65 -8.64 2.56 1.27
C GLU A 65 -9.76 2.91 2.27
N LYS A 66 -9.41 3.04 3.55
CA LYS A 66 -10.37 3.39 4.59
C LYS A 66 -10.22 4.87 4.95
N ILE A 67 -11.28 5.63 4.74
CA ILE A 67 -11.34 7.02 5.20
C ILE A 67 -11.48 7.01 6.73
N LEU A 68 -10.52 7.63 7.42
CA LEU A 68 -10.54 7.74 8.88
C LEU A 68 -11.28 8.99 9.32
N GLU A 69 -10.88 10.16 8.79
CA GLU A 69 -11.43 11.45 9.18
C GLU A 69 -11.41 12.45 8.00
N HIS A 70 -12.44 13.31 7.95
CA HIS A 70 -12.43 14.50 7.11
C HIS A 70 -12.07 15.69 8.00
N ALA A 71 -10.88 16.28 7.81
CA ALA A 71 -10.52 17.52 8.47
C ALA A 71 -11.36 18.66 7.89
N GLY A 72 -12.58 18.85 8.41
CA GLY A 72 -13.43 19.95 7.95
C GLY A 72 -14.95 19.88 8.22
N ARG A 73 -15.49 18.88 8.91
CA ARG A 73 -16.89 18.96 9.39
C ARG A 73 -16.96 19.09 10.90
N ARG A 74 -16.75 20.32 11.40
CA ARG A 74 -17.71 20.82 12.39
C ARG A 74 -19.02 20.90 11.63
N LEU A 75 -19.91 19.93 11.85
CA LEU A 75 -21.33 20.19 11.61
C LEU A 75 -21.64 21.38 12.53
N ALA A 76 -21.69 22.58 11.96
CA ALA A 76 -22.37 23.68 12.60
C ALA A 76 -23.81 23.18 12.79
N ASN A 77 -24.13 22.79 14.02
CA ASN A 77 -25.52 22.72 14.44
C ASN A 77 -25.99 24.17 14.44
N GLU A 78 -26.75 24.56 13.41
CA GLU A 78 -27.61 25.73 13.41
C GLU A 78 -29.05 25.24 13.28
#